data_AF-T0AT97-F1
#
_entry.id   AF-T0AT97-F1
#
_cell.length_a   1.000
_cell.length_b   1.000
_cell.length_c   1.000
_cell.angle_alpha   90.00
_cell.angle_beta   90.00
_cell.angle_gamma   90.00
#
_symmetry.space_group_name_H-M   'P 1'
#
loop_
_entity.id
_entity.type
_entity.pdbx_description
1 polymer ?
#
loop_
_entity_poly.entity_id
_entity_poly.type
_entity_poly.pdbx_seq_one_letter_code
_entity_poly.pdbx_strand_id
1 'polypeptide(L)'
;MNGIDWQLAIATVLQPVRAGQQIPDEELEDDEVDAIEVEEGLDVMALLEEEILLALPLAPRHEKCDSPLGRNGAGEESPFAALASLRGSNRAD
;
A
#
# COMPACT_ATOMS: atom_id res chain seq x y z
N MET A 1 2.32 14.73 -22.77
CA MET A 1 2.56 14.23 -21.41
C MET A 1 3.58 13.12 -21.56
N ASN A 2 4.80 13.28 -21.05
CA ASN A 2 5.81 12.22 -21.15
C ASN A 2 5.62 11.32 -19.93
N GLY A 3 5.35 10.03 -20.16
CA GLY A 3 5.25 9.02 -19.11
C GLY A 3 6.61 8.68 -18.52
N ILE A 4 6.60 7.91 -17.44
CA ILE A 4 7.81 7.30 -16.86
C ILE A 4 7.81 5.84 -17.29
N ASP A 5 8.95 5.35 -17.77
CA ASP A 5 9.12 3.95 -18.09
C ASP A 5 9.14 3.14 -16.79
N TRP A 6 8.26 2.14 -16.69
CA TRP A 6 8.20 1.23 -15.56
C TRP A 6 8.18 -0.21 -16.07
N GLN A 7 9.16 -1.00 -15.63
CA GLN A 7 9.28 -2.39 -16.02
C GLN A 7 8.36 -3.24 -15.14
N LEU A 8 7.20 -3.59 -15.70
CA LEU A 8 6.21 -4.45 -15.08
C LEU A 8 6.70 -5.90 -15.04
N ALA A 9 6.88 -6.45 -13.84
CA ALA A 9 7.12 -7.87 -13.59
C ALA A 9 6.36 -8.28 -12.31
N ILE A 10 5.25 -8.99 -12.49
CA ILE A 10 4.38 -9.44 -11.39
C ILE A 10 4.18 -10.94 -11.54
N ALA A 11 4.21 -11.65 -10.43
CA ALA A 11 3.70 -13.00 -10.30
C ALA A 11 2.87 -13.05 -9.02
N THR A 12 1.55 -13.20 -9.16
CA THR A 12 0.62 -13.35 -8.03
C THR A 12 0.09 -14.78 -8.01
N VAL A 13 -0.01 -15.36 -6.82
CA VAL A 13 -0.68 -16.65 -6.60
C VAL A 13 -1.99 -16.37 -5.88
N LEU A 14 -3.10 -16.81 -6.49
CA LEU A 14 -4.44 -16.61 -5.94
C LEU A 14 -5.06 -17.97 -5.58
N GLN A 15 -5.61 -18.07 -4.39
CA GLN A 15 -6.33 -19.24 -3.90
C GLN A 15 -7.84 -19.08 -4.12
N PRO A 16 -8.45 -19.82 -5.07
CA PRO A 16 -9.88 -19.72 -5.31
C PRO A 16 -10.68 -20.36 -4.17
N VAL A 17 -11.64 -19.62 -3.63
CA VAL A 17 -12.65 -20.08 -2.68
C VAL A 17 -14.04 -19.91 -3.28
N ARG A 18 -15.00 -20.76 -2.93
CA ARG A 18 -16.38 -20.58 -3.41
C ARG A 18 -17.04 -19.39 -2.72
N ALA A 19 -17.94 -18.70 -3.42
CA ALA A 19 -18.73 -17.64 -2.82
C ALA A 19 -19.44 -18.12 -1.54
N GLY A 20 -19.28 -17.37 -0.44
CA GLY A 20 -19.82 -17.71 0.88
C GLY A 20 -19.12 -18.85 1.62
N GLN A 21 -18.02 -19.39 1.08
CA GLN A 21 -17.12 -20.26 1.81
C GLN A 21 -16.23 -19.41 2.71
N GLN A 22 -15.97 -19.87 3.94
CA GLN A 22 -15.01 -19.22 4.82
C GLN A 22 -13.59 -19.33 4.21
N ILE A 23 -12.84 -18.22 4.26
CA ILE A 23 -11.44 -18.18 3.84
C ILE A 23 -10.64 -19.16 4.72
N PRO A 24 -9.81 -20.05 4.11
CA PRO A 24 -8.97 -20.98 4.87
C PRO A 24 -7.99 -20.24 5.77
N ASP A 25 -7.78 -20.74 6.99
CA ASP A 25 -6.84 -20.17 7.95
C ASP A 25 -5.39 -20.15 7.41
N GLU A 26 -5.08 -20.98 6.41
CA GLU A 26 -3.78 -21.05 5.73
C GLU A 26 -3.39 -19.73 5.03
N GLU A 27 -4.35 -18.94 4.54
CA GLU A 27 -4.09 -17.59 3.99
C GLU A 27 -3.62 -16.62 5.08
N LEU A 28 -4.06 -16.82 6.33
CA LEU A 28 -3.59 -16.01 7.46
C LEU A 28 -2.15 -16.37 7.88
N GLU A 29 -1.64 -17.52 7.41
CA GLU A 29 -0.31 -18.05 7.72
C GLU A 29 0.72 -17.82 6.60
N ASP A 30 0.27 -17.68 5.35
CA ASP A 30 1.11 -17.46 4.15
C ASP A 30 0.72 -16.16 3.42
N ASP A 31 1.46 -15.10 3.71
CA ASP A 31 1.30 -13.76 3.14
C ASP A 31 1.75 -13.63 1.68
N GLU A 32 2.18 -14.73 1.03
CA GLU A 32 2.45 -14.78 -0.42
C GLU A 32 1.24 -15.21 -1.26
N VAL A 33 0.13 -15.63 -0.62
CA VAL A 33 -1.05 -16.19 -1.31
C VAL A 33 -2.32 -15.48 -0.87
N ASP A 34 -3.02 -14.87 -1.83
CA ASP A 34 -4.29 -14.18 -1.56
C ASP A 34 -5.50 -15.07 -1.92
N ALA A 35 -6.47 -15.17 -1.01
CA ALA A 35 -7.72 -15.88 -1.28
C ALA A 35 -8.73 -15.02 -2.05
N ILE A 36 -9.33 -15.58 -3.11
CA ILE A 36 -10.33 -14.89 -3.93
C ILE A 36 -11.63 -15.68 -4.02
N GLU A 37 -12.77 -15.01 -3.87
CA GLU A 37 -14.07 -15.64 -4.13
C GLU A 37 -14.31 -15.78 -5.64
N VAL A 38 -14.63 -17.01 -6.08
CA VAL A 38 -14.91 -17.32 -7.48
C VAL A 38 -16.38 -17.66 -7.65
N GLU A 39 -17.02 -16.94 -8.56
CA GLU A 39 -18.37 -17.20 -9.05
C GLU A 39 -18.35 -17.70 -10.51
N GLU A 40 -19.47 -18.25 -10.98
CA GLU A 40 -19.60 -18.84 -12.33
C GLU A 40 -19.28 -17.85 -13.48
N GLY A 41 -19.37 -16.54 -13.21
CA GLY A 41 -19.15 -15.46 -14.17
C GLY A 41 -17.91 -14.61 -13.91
N LEU A 42 -16.89 -15.13 -13.23
CA LEU A 42 -15.68 -14.36 -12.90
C LEU A 42 -15.06 -13.72 -14.15
N ASP A 43 -14.94 -12.39 -14.13
CA ASP A 43 -14.26 -11.62 -15.18
C ASP A 43 -12.75 -11.65 -14.95
N VAL A 44 -12.08 -12.58 -15.62
CA VAL A 44 -10.63 -12.76 -15.54
C VAL A 44 -9.86 -11.53 -16.07
N MET A 45 -10.44 -10.78 -17.01
CA MET A 45 -9.79 -9.57 -17.53
C MET A 45 -9.80 -8.44 -16.50
N ALA A 46 -10.93 -8.26 -15.81
CA ALA A 46 -11.03 -7.31 -14.71
C ALA A 46 -10.09 -7.71 -13.56
N LEU A 47 -10.05 -8.99 -13.19
CA LEU A 47 -9.13 -9.49 -12.16
C LEU A 47 -7.66 -9.19 -12.50
N LEU A 48 -7.25 -9.44 -13.76
CA LEU A 48 -5.89 -9.13 -14.19
C LEU A 48 -5.57 -7.64 -14.11
N GLU A 49 -6.52 -6.77 -14.46
CA GLU A 49 -6.36 -5.32 -14.33
C GLU A 49 -6.15 -4.93 -12.86
N GLU A 50 -6.96 -5.48 -11.95
CA GLU A 50 -6.82 -5.24 -10.52
C GLU A 50 -5.45 -5.66 -10.00
N GLU A 51 -4.96 -6.85 -10.35
CA GLU A 51 -3.63 -7.33 -9.96
C GLU A 51 -2.51 -6.42 -10.48
N ILE A 52 -2.62 -5.95 -11.72
CA ILE A 52 -1.65 -5.01 -12.29
C ILE A 52 -1.70 -3.68 -11.53
N LEU A 53 -2.89 -3.17 -11.21
CA LEU A 53 -3.07 -1.92 -10.48
C LEU A 53 -2.53 -2.00 -9.05
N LEU A 54 -2.75 -3.11 -8.36
CA LEU A 54 -2.27 -3.32 -6.99
C LEU A 54 -0.75 -3.40 -6.90
N ALA A 55 -0.10 -3.93 -7.93
CA ALA A 55 1.35 -3.96 -8.01
C ALA A 55 1.99 -2.63 -8.47
N LEU A 56 1.20 -1.64 -8.90
CA LEU A 56 1.75 -0.34 -9.26
C LEU A 56 2.34 0.36 -8.02
N PRO A 57 3.43 1.11 -8.20
CA PRO A 57 3.92 1.97 -7.12
C PRO A 57 2.87 3.02 -6.76
N LEU A 58 2.74 3.32 -5.46
CA LEU A 58 1.81 4.33 -4.92
C LEU A 58 1.88 5.69 -5.66
N ALA A 59 3.07 6.05 -6.14
CA ALA A 59 3.27 7.22 -6.98
C ALA A 59 4.38 6.96 -8.01
N PRO A 60 4.31 7.60 -9.20
CA PRO A 60 5.39 7.56 -10.16
C PRO A 60 6.68 8.15 -9.56
N ARG A 61 7.80 7.41 -9.64
CA ARG A 61 9.10 7.85 -9.12
C ARG A 61 10.04 8.15 -10.28
N HIS A 62 10.69 9.31 -10.22
CA HIS A 62 11.80 9.66 -11.12
C HIS A 62 13.11 8.97 -10.65
N GLU A 63 14.10 8.82 -11.53
CA GLU A 63 15.36 8.09 -11.22
C GLU A 63 16.04 8.55 -9.92
N LYS A 64 15.97 9.85 -9.61
CA LYS A 64 16.48 10.42 -8.35
C LYS A 64 15.34 10.81 -7.42
N CYS A 65 14.61 9.83 -6.90
CA CYS A 65 13.49 10.01 -5.98
C CYS A 65 13.89 9.62 -4.55
N ASP A 66 14.93 10.28 -4.03
CA ASP A 66 15.30 10.16 -2.62
C ASP A 66 14.23 10.85 -1.76
N SER A 67 13.77 10.15 -0.73
CA SER A 67 12.84 10.75 0.22
C SER A 67 13.55 11.89 0.96
N PRO A 68 12.96 13.10 1.04
CA PRO A 68 13.54 14.18 1.85
C PRO A 68 13.63 13.81 3.34
N LEU A 69 13.00 12.71 3.76
CA LEU A 69 13.05 12.18 5.12
C LEU A 69 14.44 11.65 5.54
N GLY A 70 15.43 11.62 4.65
CA GLY A 70 16.82 11.28 4.98
C GLY A 70 17.57 12.32 5.84
N ARG A 71 16.97 13.49 6.08
CA ARG A 71 17.44 14.44 7.09
C ARG A 71 16.38 14.47 8.17
N ASN A 72 16.47 13.54 9.12
CA ASN A 72 16.01 13.80 10.48
C ASN A 72 16.41 15.25 10.77
N GLY A 73 15.45 16.13 11.04
CA GLY A 73 15.62 17.58 11.24
C GLY A 73 16.46 17.90 12.49
N ALA A 74 17.60 17.25 12.65
CA ALA A 74 18.56 17.39 13.73
C ALA A 74 19.45 18.62 13.54
N GLY A 75 18.94 19.66 12.88
CA GLY A 75 19.72 20.86 12.59
C GLY A 75 18.91 22.12 12.24
N GLU A 76 17.63 22.00 11.89
CA GLU A 76 16.75 23.16 11.66
C GLU A 76 15.56 23.05 12.61
N GLU A 77 15.21 24.16 13.27
CA GLU A 77 14.06 24.20 14.16
C GLU A 77 12.82 23.65 13.45
N SER A 78 12.10 22.74 14.11
CA SER A 78 10.88 22.16 13.56
C SER A 78 9.93 23.27 13.11
N PRO A 79 9.31 23.19 11.91
CA PRO A 79 8.30 24.17 11.48
C PRO A 79 7.08 24.19 12.41
N PHE A 80 6.97 23.21 13.32
CA PHE A 80 5.96 23.10 14.35
C PHE A 80 6.49 23.44 15.76
N ALA A 81 7.66 24.05 15.89
CA ALA A 81 8.27 24.40 17.18
C ALA A 81 7.35 25.27 18.05
N ALA A 82 6.55 26.16 17.44
CA ALA A 82 5.56 26.97 18.15
C ALA A 82 4.50 26.13 18.89
N LEU A 83 4.20 24.91 18.42
CA LEU A 83 3.22 24.01 19.04
C LEU A 83 3.73 23.36 20.33
N ALA A 84 5.02 23.45 20.64
CA ALA A 84 5.56 22.97 21.93
C ALA A 84 4.87 23.66 23.13
N SER A 85 4.47 24.93 22.95
CA SER A 85 3.73 25.71 23.95
C SER A 85 2.32 25.17 24.28
N LEU A 86 1.76 24.32 23.41
CA LEU A 86 0.43 23.72 23.57
C LEU A 86 0.47 22.36 24.26
N ARG A 87 1.66 21.87 24.65
CA ARG A 87 1.82 20.62 25.39
C ARG A 87 1.47 20.84 26.87
N GLY A 88 0.17 20.79 27.18
CA GLY A 88 -0.34 20.58 28.53
C GLY A 88 -0.65 21.85 29.34
N SER A 89 -1.77 22.51 29.05
CA SER A 89 -2.46 23.40 29.99
C SER A 89 -3.94 23.04 30.17
N ASN A 90 -4.25 21.75 30.20
CA ASN A 90 -5.52 21.28 30.77
C ASN A 90 -5.21 20.26 31.86
N ARG A 91 -4.82 20.76 33.04
CA ARG A 91 -5.13 20.06 34.29
C ARG A 91 -6.59 20.37 34.54
N ALA A 92 -7.43 19.36 34.37
CA ALA A 92 -8.80 19.41 34.84
C ALA A 92 -8.79 19.65 36.36
N ASP A 93 -9.43 20.73 36.78
CA ASP A 93 -10.08 20.88 38.09
C ASP A 93 -11.54 21.30 37.79
#